data_AF-A0A7I8EME4-F1
#
_entry.id   AF-A0A7I8EME4-F1
#
_cell.length_a   1.000
_cell.length_b   1.000
_cell.length_c   1.000
_cell.angle_alpha   90.00
_cell.angle_beta   90.00
_cell.angle_gamma   90.00
#
_symmetry.space_group_name_H-M   'P 1'
#
loop_
_entity.id
_entity.type
_entity.pdbx_description
1 polymer ?
#
loop_
_entity_poly.entity_id
_entity_poly.type
_entity_poly.pdbx_seq_one_letter_code
_entity_poly.pdbx_strand_id
1 'polypeptide(L)'
;MDFDDEIDGEIEEVGSDELLSDDNLRLPVGANPLVRLHAVRAWLARRERETKLEMGEAALSLQELQASVELANLRRREYQEQSAKLQRYQQLFVQAKERLETYEESSTLLEESVNHVTVSERLLVEYYLELDRIVQDYMQELSDQEALAGIEAGEHLQPAQTPRLQALRDVQQRIERVGASYEE
;
A
#
# COMPACT_ATOMS: atom_id res chain seq x y z
N MET A 1 -33.75 32.37 32.20
CA MET A 1 -32.77 31.27 32.26
C MET A 1 -32.12 31.26 30.89
N ASP A 2 -30.88 31.75 30.83
CA ASP A 2 -30.04 31.69 29.64
C ASP A 2 -29.88 30.22 29.25
N PHE A 3 -30.13 29.94 27.98
CA PHE A 3 -29.64 28.74 27.33
C PHE A 3 -28.20 29.08 26.95
N ASP A 4 -27.27 28.78 27.85
CA ASP A 4 -25.86 28.66 27.48
C ASP A 4 -25.77 27.48 26.52
N ASP A 5 -25.79 27.81 25.23
CA ASP A 5 -25.27 27.00 24.14
C ASP A 5 -23.74 26.84 24.36
N GLU A 6 -23.35 26.06 25.36
CA GLU A 6 -22.07 25.37 25.35
C GLU A 6 -22.19 24.22 24.34
N ILE A 7 -22.10 24.58 23.05
CA ILE A 7 -21.58 23.66 22.04
C ILE A 7 -20.12 23.47 22.43
N ASP A 8 -19.90 22.58 23.40
CA ASP A 8 -18.61 21.95 23.61
C ASP A 8 -18.22 21.36 22.27
N GLY A 9 -17.31 22.05 21.57
CA GLY A 9 -16.60 21.49 20.45
C GLY A 9 -15.86 20.29 21.00
N GLU A 10 -16.45 19.11 20.88
CA GLU A 10 -15.75 17.84 20.90
C GLU A 10 -14.64 17.98 19.85
N ILE A 11 -13.45 18.38 20.31
CA ILE A 11 -12.22 18.21 19.55
C ILE A 11 -12.15 16.70 19.39
N GLU A 12 -12.53 16.19 18.21
CA GLU A 12 -12.32 14.79 17.86
C GLU A 12 -10.85 14.48 18.18
N GLU A 13 -10.62 13.72 19.26
CA GLU A 13 -9.27 13.34 19.67
C GLU A 13 -8.72 12.39 18.60
N VAL A 14 -8.08 12.96 17.58
CA VAL A 14 -7.40 12.19 16.55
C VAL A 14 -6.27 11.42 17.23
N GLY A 15 -6.37 10.08 17.19
CA GLY A 15 -5.39 9.22 17.82
C GLY A 15 -3.98 9.45 17.28
N SER A 16 -2.96 9.28 18.12
CA SER A 16 -1.55 9.47 17.73
C SER A 16 -1.17 8.63 16.50
N ASP A 17 -1.71 7.42 16.35
CA ASP A 17 -1.46 6.56 15.20
C ASP A 17 -2.04 7.13 13.91
N GLU A 18 -3.18 7.81 13.99
CA GLU A 18 -3.83 8.42 12.83
C GLU A 18 -3.00 9.62 12.32
N LEU A 19 -2.50 10.46 13.22
CA LEU A 19 -1.57 11.54 12.90
C LEU A 19 -0.25 11.01 12.32
N LEU A 20 0.29 9.94 12.91
CA LEU A 20 1.56 9.36 12.48
C LEU A 20 1.43 8.58 11.17
N SER A 21 0.24 8.16 10.78
CA SER A 21 -0.02 7.42 9.54
C SER A 21 -0.19 8.29 8.29
N ASP A 22 -0.14 9.63 8.40
CA ASP A 22 -0.33 10.52 7.26
C ASP A 22 0.78 10.32 6.20
N ASP A 23 0.40 10.16 4.94
CA ASP A 23 1.28 10.04 3.77
C ASP A 23 2.26 11.20 3.64
N ASN A 24 1.83 12.40 4.01
CA ASN A 24 2.60 13.64 3.91
C ASN A 24 3.39 13.95 5.19
N LEU A 25 3.30 13.10 6.21
CA LEU A 25 4.04 13.29 7.45
C LEU A 25 5.54 13.34 7.16
N ARG A 26 6.17 14.39 7.67
CA ARG A 26 7.62 14.54 7.72
C ARG A 26 8.03 14.77 9.15
N LEU A 27 9.06 14.05 9.60
CA LEU A 27 9.58 14.15 10.95
C LEU A 27 10.82 15.05 10.98
N PRO A 28 10.99 15.89 12.02
CA PRO A 28 12.17 16.74 12.14
C PRO A 28 13.44 15.91 12.31
N VAL A 29 14.60 16.46 11.96
CA VAL A 29 15.91 15.78 12.00
C VAL A 29 16.21 15.14 13.37
N GLY A 30 15.88 15.83 14.47
CA GLY A 30 16.07 15.33 15.83
C GLY A 30 14.96 14.41 16.37
N ALA A 31 14.01 13.98 15.53
CA ALA A 31 12.95 13.08 15.97
C ALA A 31 13.54 11.74 16.45
N ASN A 32 13.09 11.31 17.63
CA ASN A 32 13.51 10.06 18.24
C ASN A 32 13.32 8.88 17.27
N PRO A 33 14.33 8.00 17.10
CA PRO A 33 14.22 6.81 16.24
C PRO A 33 12.97 5.97 16.48
N LEU A 34 12.48 5.89 17.72
CA LEU A 34 11.25 5.19 18.08
C LEU A 34 10.02 5.85 17.46
N VAL A 35 9.96 7.17 17.40
CA VAL A 35 8.85 7.91 16.77
C VAL A 35 8.86 7.69 15.27
N ARG A 36 10.04 7.66 14.64
CA ARG A 36 10.18 7.34 13.21
C ARG A 36 9.71 5.92 12.92
N LEU A 37 10.13 4.95 13.74
CA LEU A 37 9.66 3.56 13.66
C LEU A 37 8.14 3.48 13.82
N HIS A 38 7.56 4.17 14.79
CA HIS A 38 6.12 4.18 15.00
C HIS A 38 5.37 4.81 13.82
N ALA A 39 5.92 5.85 13.20
CA ALA A 39 5.36 6.45 12.00
C ALA A 39 5.35 5.50 10.81
N VAL A 40 6.36 4.64 10.66
CA VAL A 40 6.34 3.58 9.62
C VAL A 40 5.31 2.51 9.96
N ARG A 41 5.28 2.02 11.21
CA ARG A 41 4.31 1.01 11.67
C ARG A 41 2.86 1.46 11.51
N ALA A 42 2.54 2.66 11.99
CA ALA A 42 1.19 3.23 11.91
C ALA A 42 0.76 3.42 10.45
N TRP A 43 1.69 3.85 9.58
CA TRP A 43 1.45 3.97 8.15
C TRP A 43 1.22 2.61 7.47
N LEU A 44 2.05 1.59 7.74
CA LEU A 44 1.86 0.23 7.20
C LEU A 44 0.53 -0.36 7.67
N ALA A 45 0.22 -0.27 8.97
CA ALA A 45 -1.05 -0.75 9.52
C ALA A 45 -2.26 -0.04 8.89
N ARG A 46 -2.14 1.26 8.58
CA ARG A 46 -3.16 1.99 7.84
C ARG A 46 -3.27 1.49 6.40
N ARG A 47 -2.17 1.33 5.67
CA ARG A 47 -2.17 0.82 4.29
C ARG A 47 -2.75 -0.58 4.18
N GLU A 48 -2.45 -1.47 5.11
CA GLU A 48 -3.06 -2.79 5.20
C GLU A 48 -4.58 -2.68 5.38
N ARG A 49 -5.06 -1.82 6.29
CA ARG A 49 -6.51 -1.60 6.51
C ARG A 49 -7.20 -1.02 5.29
N GLU A 50 -6.64 0.04 4.70
CA GLU A 50 -7.17 0.67 3.48
C GLU A 50 -7.25 -0.35 2.33
N THR A 51 -6.18 -1.13 2.12
CA THR A 51 -6.15 -2.14 1.05
C THR A 51 -7.13 -3.29 1.32
N LYS A 52 -7.34 -3.69 2.59
CA LYS A 52 -8.39 -4.65 2.99
C LYS A 52 -9.79 -4.13 2.65
N LEU A 53 -10.04 -2.84 2.85
CA LEU A 53 -11.31 -2.21 2.46
C LEU A 53 -11.47 -2.19 0.93
N GLU A 54 -10.46 -1.75 0.18
CA GLU A 54 -10.48 -1.75 -1.29
C GLU A 54 -10.75 -3.17 -1.85
N MET A 55 -10.09 -4.18 -1.28
CA MET A 55 -10.31 -5.58 -1.64
C MET A 55 -11.75 -6.03 -1.33
N GLY A 56 -12.30 -5.62 -0.18
CA GLY A 56 -13.68 -5.88 0.22
C GLY A 56 -14.71 -5.23 -0.71
N GLU A 57 -14.49 -3.97 -1.10
CA GLU A 57 -15.35 -3.23 -2.04
C GLU A 57 -15.33 -3.86 -3.44
N ALA A 58 -14.16 -4.29 -3.91
CA ALA A 58 -14.03 -5.03 -5.17
C ALA A 58 -14.77 -6.39 -5.10
N ALA A 59 -14.65 -7.11 -3.98
CA ALA A 59 -15.35 -8.38 -3.75
C ALA A 59 -16.88 -8.20 -3.73
N LEU A 60 -17.38 -7.16 -3.05
CA LEU A 60 -18.80 -6.84 -3.01
C LEU A 60 -19.33 -6.52 -4.41
N SER A 61 -18.61 -5.67 -5.15
CA SER A 61 -18.96 -5.30 -6.53
C SER A 61 -18.99 -6.53 -7.46
N LEU A 62 -18.07 -7.48 -7.28
CA LEU A 62 -18.08 -8.75 -8.02
C LEU A 62 -19.30 -9.59 -7.71
N GLN A 63 -19.66 -9.72 -6.43
CA GLN A 63 -20.81 -10.50 -6.01
C GLN A 63 -22.12 -9.91 -6.57
N GLU A 64 -22.30 -8.59 -6.48
CA GLU A 64 -23.47 -7.90 -7.03
C GLU A 64 -23.58 -8.08 -8.55
N LEU A 65 -22.45 -7.95 -9.27
CA LEU A 65 -22.43 -8.16 -10.72
C LEU A 65 -22.76 -9.61 -11.09
N GLN A 66 -22.20 -10.60 -10.40
CA GLN A 66 -22.50 -12.01 -10.64
C GLN A 66 -23.98 -12.32 -10.40
N ALA A 67 -24.55 -11.84 -9.30
CA ALA A 67 -25.97 -12.01 -9.01
C ALA A 67 -26.86 -11.34 -10.08
N SER A 68 -26.44 -10.19 -10.60
CA SER A 68 -27.17 -9.48 -11.66
C SER A 68 -27.15 -10.20 -13.02
N VAL A 69 -26.05 -10.89 -13.34
CA VAL A 69 -25.90 -11.68 -14.58
C VAL A 69 -26.80 -12.92 -14.53
N GLU A 70 -26.86 -13.60 -13.38
CA GLU A 70 -27.63 -14.83 -13.20
C GLU A 70 -29.15 -14.61 -13.27
N LEU A 71 -29.62 -13.44 -12.83
CA LEU A 71 -31.05 -13.12 -12.75
C LEU A 71 -31.62 -12.49 -14.02
N ALA A 72 -30.77 -12.05 -14.97
CA ALA A 72 -31.20 -11.24 -16.11
C ALA A 72 -31.07 -11.97 -17.46
N ASN A 73 -32.12 -11.88 -18.28
CA ASN A 73 -32.06 -12.23 -19.71
C ASN A 73 -31.42 -11.09 -20.50
N LEU A 74 -30.09 -11.02 -20.45
CA LEU A 74 -29.32 -9.91 -21.02
C LEU A 74 -29.19 -10.02 -22.54
N ARG A 75 -29.24 -8.86 -23.22
CA ARG A 75 -28.90 -8.80 -24.64
C ARG A 75 -27.39 -8.91 -24.82
N ARG A 76 -26.95 -9.37 -25.99
CA ARG A 76 -25.52 -9.61 -26.29
C ARG A 76 -24.57 -8.45 -25.96
N ARG A 77 -25.00 -7.19 -26.16
CA ARG A 77 -24.19 -6.00 -25.83
C ARG A 77 -24.09 -5.76 -24.32
N GLU A 78 -25.18 -5.94 -23.59
CA GLU A 78 -25.23 -5.80 -22.13
C GLU A 78 -24.39 -6.88 -21.46
N TYR A 79 -24.42 -8.11 -22.00
CA TYR A 79 -23.57 -9.20 -21.55
C TYR A 79 -22.08 -8.88 -21.72
N GLN A 80 -21.68 -8.32 -22.87
CA GLN A 80 -20.29 -7.91 -23.10
C GLN A 80 -19.85 -6.81 -22.14
N GLU A 81 -20.71 -5.82 -21.88
CA GLU A 81 -20.42 -4.75 -20.92
C GLU A 81 -20.28 -5.29 -19.50
N GLN A 82 -21.19 -6.17 -19.06
CA GLN A 82 -21.11 -6.80 -17.75
C GLN A 82 -19.90 -7.71 -17.62
N SER A 83 -19.57 -8.49 -18.65
CA SER A 83 -18.35 -9.31 -18.67
C SER A 83 -17.08 -8.46 -18.56
N ALA A 84 -17.03 -7.30 -19.22
CA ALA A 84 -15.90 -6.38 -19.10
C ALA A 84 -15.80 -5.77 -17.70
N LYS A 85 -16.94 -5.39 -17.09
CA LYS A 85 -16.98 -4.92 -15.70
C LYS A 85 -16.51 -6.01 -14.73
N LEU A 86 -16.98 -7.23 -14.90
CA LEU A 86 -16.59 -8.38 -14.08
C LEU A 86 -15.09 -8.63 -14.16
N GLN A 87 -14.51 -8.66 -15.37
CA GLN A 87 -13.06 -8.79 -15.56
C GLN A 87 -12.29 -7.63 -14.89
N ARG A 88 -12.78 -6.40 -15.00
CA ARG A 88 -12.16 -5.25 -14.35
C ARG A 88 -12.15 -5.39 -12.82
N TYR A 89 -13.27 -5.75 -12.20
CA TYR A 89 -13.31 -5.92 -10.75
C TYR A 89 -12.50 -7.14 -10.27
N GLN A 90 -12.42 -8.20 -11.08
CA GLN A 90 -11.52 -9.33 -10.80
C GLN A 90 -10.07 -8.88 -10.80
N GLN A 91 -9.66 -8.08 -11.78
CA GLN A 91 -8.31 -7.50 -11.81
C GLN A 91 -8.06 -6.61 -10.60
N LEU A 92 -8.97 -5.70 -10.25
CA LEU A 92 -8.84 -4.85 -9.07
C LEU A 92 -8.70 -5.65 -7.78
N PHE A 93 -9.49 -6.72 -7.61
CA PHE A 93 -9.40 -7.61 -6.47
C PHE A 93 -8.02 -8.29 -6.39
N VAL A 94 -7.52 -8.84 -7.50
CA VAL A 94 -6.20 -9.48 -7.56
C VAL A 94 -5.09 -8.47 -7.24
N GLN A 95 -5.15 -7.27 -7.81
CA GLN A 95 -4.17 -6.21 -7.55
C GLN A 95 -4.20 -5.73 -6.09
N ALA A 96 -5.39 -5.56 -5.50
CA ALA A 96 -5.53 -5.20 -4.08
C ALA A 96 -4.99 -6.31 -3.18
N LYS A 97 -5.26 -7.58 -3.51
CA LYS A 97 -4.74 -8.73 -2.79
C LYS A 97 -3.20 -8.76 -2.80
N GLU A 98 -2.59 -8.59 -3.97
CA GLU A 98 -1.13 -8.60 -4.11
C GLU A 98 -0.47 -7.42 -3.37
N ARG A 99 -1.06 -6.21 -3.42
CA ARG A 99 -0.60 -5.07 -2.62
C ARG A 99 -0.70 -5.36 -1.12
N LEU A 100 -1.80 -5.97 -0.67
CA LEU A 100 -2.00 -6.30 0.72
C LEU A 100 -0.95 -7.30 1.22
N GLU A 101 -0.74 -8.40 0.48
CA GLU A 101 0.31 -9.39 0.81
C GLU A 101 1.69 -8.70 0.91
N THR A 102 1.98 -7.77 0.01
CA THR A 102 3.24 -7.01 0.03
C THR A 102 3.38 -6.10 1.25
N TYR A 103 2.30 -5.44 1.68
CA TYR A 103 2.31 -4.62 2.89
C TYR A 103 2.48 -5.47 4.15
N GLU A 104 1.82 -6.64 4.22
CA GLU A 104 1.96 -7.58 5.33
C GLU A 104 3.38 -8.19 5.39
N GLU A 105 3.97 -8.54 4.24
CA GLU A 105 5.37 -8.96 4.11
C GLU A 105 6.32 -7.86 4.60
N SER A 106 6.08 -6.62 4.16
CA SER A 106 6.90 -5.46 4.55
C SER A 106 6.82 -5.18 6.05
N SER A 107 5.62 -5.30 6.63
CA SER A 107 5.36 -5.16 8.07
C SER A 107 6.11 -6.24 8.86
N THR A 108 6.04 -7.49 8.41
CA THR A 108 6.79 -8.61 9.00
C THR A 108 8.30 -8.37 8.95
N LEU A 109 8.82 -7.97 7.80
CA LEU A 109 10.25 -7.67 7.63
C LEU A 109 10.72 -6.55 8.57
N LEU A 110 9.92 -5.49 8.73
CA LEU A 110 10.24 -4.41 9.67
C LEU A 110 10.37 -4.92 11.11
N GLU A 111 9.44 -5.78 11.54
CA GLU A 111 9.48 -6.38 12.87
C GLU A 111 10.68 -7.32 13.05
N GLU A 112 11.06 -8.06 12.02
CA GLU A 112 12.29 -8.87 12.02
C GLU A 112 13.53 -7.97 12.17
N SER A 113 13.64 -6.88 11.41
CA SER A 113 14.75 -5.93 11.56
C SER A 113 14.79 -5.33 12.98
N VAL A 114 13.64 -5.00 13.58
CA VAL A 114 13.54 -4.51 14.97
C VAL A 114 14.01 -5.55 15.99
N ASN A 115 13.74 -6.83 15.75
CA ASN A 115 14.14 -7.91 16.64
C ASN A 115 15.64 -8.23 16.55
N HIS A 116 16.25 -8.03 15.37
CA HIS A 116 17.66 -8.35 15.12
C HIS A 116 18.62 -7.17 15.35
N VAL A 117 18.12 -5.94 15.35
CA VAL A 117 18.91 -4.71 15.45
C VAL A 117 18.42 -3.89 16.64
N THR A 118 19.35 -3.33 17.42
CA THR A 118 18.96 -2.41 18.49
C THR A 118 18.31 -1.16 17.88
N VAL A 119 17.12 -0.79 18.36
CA VAL A 119 16.39 0.36 17.84
C VAL A 119 17.27 1.61 17.92
N SER A 120 17.72 2.04 16.75
CA SER A 120 18.68 3.12 16.56
C SER A 120 18.36 3.81 15.23
N GLU A 121 19.00 4.94 14.96
CA GLU A 121 18.85 5.67 13.69
C GLU A 121 19.17 4.80 12.46
N ARG A 122 19.97 3.75 12.65
CA ARG A 122 20.40 2.83 11.61
C ARG A 122 19.34 1.78 11.23
N LEU A 123 18.37 1.51 12.10
CA LEU A 123 17.32 0.50 11.88
C LEU A 123 16.57 0.73 10.57
N LEU A 124 16.07 1.95 10.35
CA LEU A 124 15.28 2.26 9.14
C LEU A 124 16.13 2.25 7.87
N VAL A 125 17.42 2.55 7.98
CA VAL A 125 18.37 2.46 6.86
C VAL A 125 18.58 1.00 6.48
N GLU A 126 18.77 0.11 7.45
CA GLU A 126 18.94 -1.32 7.18
C GLU A 126 17.68 -1.93 6.59
N TYR A 127 16.52 -1.62 7.16
CA TYR A 127 15.22 -2.02 6.61
C TYR A 127 15.02 -1.51 5.17
N TYR A 128 15.38 -0.25 4.88
CA TYR A 128 15.33 0.29 3.52
C TYR A 128 16.23 -0.48 2.55
N LEU A 129 17.45 -0.83 2.96
CA LEU A 129 18.40 -1.58 2.13
C LEU A 129 17.93 -3.02 1.89
N GLU A 130 17.24 -3.64 2.86
CA GLU A 130 16.62 -4.95 2.68
C GLU A 130 15.48 -4.89 1.66
N LEU A 131 14.60 -3.89 1.76
CA LEU A 131 13.56 -3.65 0.76
C LEU A 131 14.12 -3.38 -0.63
N ASP A 132 15.21 -2.61 -0.73
CA ASP A 132 15.85 -2.31 -2.01
C ASP A 132 16.41 -3.55 -2.69
N ARG A 133 16.98 -4.48 -1.93
CA ARG A 133 17.39 -5.79 -2.46
C ARG A 133 16.21 -6.57 -3.00
N ILE A 134 15.10 -6.66 -2.24
CA ILE A 134 13.88 -7.35 -2.68
C ILE A 134 13.34 -6.74 -3.98
N VAL A 135 13.35 -5.41 -4.09
CA VAL A 135 12.93 -4.69 -5.31
C VAL A 135 13.84 -5.00 -6.48
N GLN A 136 15.17 -5.00 -6.29
CA GLN A 136 16.13 -5.33 -7.34
C GLN A 136 16.00 -6.78 -7.81
N ASP A 137 15.89 -7.73 -6.88
CA ASP A 137 15.72 -9.15 -7.18
C ASP A 137 14.43 -9.38 -7.98
N TYR A 138 13.32 -8.77 -7.56
CA TYR A 138 12.04 -8.88 -8.26
C TYR A 138 12.07 -8.25 -9.67
N MET A 139 12.74 -7.11 -9.85
CA MET A 139 12.92 -6.53 -11.19
C MET A 139 13.77 -7.42 -12.11
N GLN A 140 14.80 -8.08 -11.56
CA GLN A 140 15.62 -9.02 -12.32
C GLN A 140 14.80 -10.24 -12.74
N GLU A 141 13.99 -10.80 -11.83
CA GLU A 141 13.09 -11.92 -12.13
C GLU A 141 12.08 -11.58 -13.24
N LEU A 142 11.50 -10.38 -13.21
CA LEU A 142 10.62 -9.89 -14.27
C LEU A 142 11.36 -9.78 -15.61
N SER A 143 12.56 -9.18 -15.61
CA SER A 143 13.38 -9.07 -16.82
C SER A 143 13.75 -10.44 -17.40
N ASP A 144 14.05 -11.42 -16.54
CA ASP A 144 14.39 -12.77 -16.97
C ASP A 144 13.17 -13.49 -17.58
N GLN A 145 11.98 -13.27 -17.01
CA GLN A 145 10.72 -13.80 -17.55
C GLN A 145 10.36 -13.18 -18.92
N GLU A 146 10.58 -11.86 -19.09
CA GLU A 146 10.37 -11.17 -20.37
C GLU A 146 11.35 -11.66 -21.44
N ALA A 147 12.61 -11.89 -21.07
CA ALA A 147 13.63 -12.46 -21.95
C ALA A 147 13.27 -13.89 -22.39
N LEU A 148 12.74 -14.72 -21.48
CA LEU A 148 12.23 -16.07 -21.78
C LEU A 148 11.00 -16.05 -22.69
N ALA A 149 10.14 -15.03 -22.58
CA ALA A 149 8.97 -14.84 -23.43
C ALA A 149 9.31 -14.35 -24.86
N GLY A 150 10.60 -14.08 -25.14
CA GLY A 150 11.07 -13.63 -26.46
C GLY A 150 10.65 -12.20 -26.81
N ILE A 151 10.33 -11.37 -25.81
CA ILE A 151 10.02 -9.96 -26.01
C ILE A 151 11.35 -9.21 -26.15
N GLU A 152 11.72 -8.82 -27.38
CA GLU A 152 12.96 -8.07 -27.62
C GLU A 152 12.92 -6.70 -26.94
N ALA A 153 14.00 -6.39 -26.20
CA ALA A 153 14.24 -5.16 -25.46
C ALA A 153 14.47 -3.93 -26.37
N GLY A 154 13.52 -3.64 -27.26
CA GLY A 154 13.62 -2.61 -28.30
C GLY A 154 12.78 -1.34 -28.08
N GLU A 155 11.82 -1.36 -27.16
CA GLU A 155 11.11 -0.16 -26.72
C GLU A 155 11.29 -0.04 -25.21
N HIS A 156 11.51 1.18 -24.71
CA HIS A 156 11.49 1.52 -23.29
C HIS A 156 10.12 1.19 -22.67
N LEU A 157 9.82 -0.10 -22.50
CA LEU A 157 8.77 -0.57 -21.64
C LEU A 157 9.24 -0.21 -20.24
N GLN A 158 8.66 0.86 -19.70
CA GLN A 158 8.68 1.07 -18.25
C GLN A 158 8.38 -0.29 -17.63
N PRO A 159 9.20 -0.79 -16.68
CA PRO A 159 8.94 -2.07 -16.05
C PRO A 159 7.47 -2.06 -15.66
N ALA A 160 6.70 -3.04 -16.15
CA ALA A 160 5.28 -3.10 -15.91
C ALA A 160 5.08 -2.86 -14.41
N GLN A 161 4.40 -1.77 -14.04
CA GLN A 161 4.20 -1.42 -12.64
C GLN A 161 3.27 -2.47 -12.05
N THR A 162 3.86 -3.56 -11.58
CA THR A 162 3.10 -4.60 -10.91
C THR A 162 2.63 -4.07 -9.56
N PRO A 163 1.48 -4.52 -9.07
CA PRO A 163 0.95 -4.09 -7.78
C PRO A 163 1.95 -4.32 -6.64
N ARG A 164 2.70 -5.43 -6.67
CA ARG A 164 3.79 -5.72 -5.73
C ARG A 164 4.92 -4.68 -5.79
N LEU A 165 5.43 -4.37 -6.99
CA LEU A 165 6.49 -3.38 -7.14
C LEU A 165 6.04 -1.99 -6.68
N GLN A 166 4.79 -1.61 -6.98
CA GLN A 166 4.21 -0.36 -6.51
C GLN A 166 4.17 -0.29 -4.97
N ALA A 167 3.63 -1.32 -4.31
CA ALA A 167 3.56 -1.36 -2.86
C ALA A 167 4.95 -1.28 -2.21
N LEU A 168 5.95 -2.02 -2.71
CA LEU A 168 7.34 -1.94 -2.22
C LEU A 168 7.92 -0.52 -2.36
N ARG A 169 7.66 0.15 -3.50
CA ARG A 169 8.09 1.53 -3.72
C ARG A 169 7.40 2.51 -2.77
N ASP A 170 6.11 2.30 -2.49
CA ASP A 170 5.38 3.13 -1.53
C ASP A 170 6.00 3.01 -0.11
N VAL A 171 6.38 1.80 0.31
CA VAL A 171 7.09 1.60 1.59
C VAL A 171 8.46 2.29 1.59
N GLN A 172 9.25 2.13 0.52
CA GLN A 172 10.55 2.83 0.39
C GLN A 172 10.40 4.35 0.50
N GLN A 173 9.46 4.94 -0.24
CA GLN A 173 9.17 6.37 -0.18
C GLN A 173 8.72 6.80 1.22
N ARG A 174 7.94 5.96 1.90
CA ARG A 174 7.54 6.24 3.27
C ARG A 174 8.76 6.35 4.18
N ILE A 175 9.66 5.37 4.13
CA ILE A 175 10.88 5.38 4.94
C ILE A 175 11.73 6.60 4.62
N GLU A 176 11.89 6.96 3.35
CA GLU A 176 12.62 8.17 2.95
C GLU A 176 11.99 9.44 3.56
N ARG A 177 10.66 9.58 3.52
CA ARG A 177 9.97 10.76 4.08
C ARG A 177 10.13 10.89 5.59
N VAL A 178 10.10 9.76 6.31
CA VAL A 178 10.26 9.76 7.77
C VAL A 178 11.70 9.60 8.22
N GLY A 179 12.63 9.30 7.31
CA GLY A 179 14.05 9.04 7.57
C GLY A 179 14.97 10.15 7.09
N ALA A 180 14.59 10.90 6.05
CA ALA A 180 15.38 12.00 5.52
C ALA A 180 15.53 13.11 6.56
N SER A 181 16.75 13.29 7.03
CA SER A 181 17.20 14.51 7.68
C SER A 181 17.41 15.57 6.59
N TYR A 182 16.42 16.42 6.34
CA TYR A 182 16.65 17.63 5.55
C TYR A 182 17.28 18.68 6.45
N GLU A 183 18.53 19.04 6.14
CA GLU A 183 19.13 20.30 6.58
C GLU A 183 18.36 21.44 5.90
N GLU A 184 17.90 22.42 6.67
CA GLU A 184 17.54 23.75 6.16
C GLU A 184 18.80 24.57 5.88
#